data_AF-A0A7W0M9R8-F1
#
_entry.id   AF-A0A7W0M9R8-F1
#
_cell.length_a   1.000
_cell.length_b   1.000
_cell.length_c   1.000
_cell.angle_alpha   90.00
_cell.angle_beta   90.00
_cell.angle_gamma   90.00
#
_symmetry.space_group_name_H-M   'P 1'
#
loop_
_entity.id
_entity.type
_entity.pdbx_description
1 polymer ?
#
loop_
_entity_poly.entity_id
_entity_poly.type
_entity_poly.pdbx_seq_one_letter_code
_entity_poly.pdbx_strand_id
1 'polypeptide(L)' 'MGFATVVYLAFPTPSHADEKPESERWVSLFNGKDLEGWTPKITGYEFGDNYGNTFRVEDGLLKVAYEGYD' A
#
# COMPACT_ATOMS: atom_id res chain seq x y z
N MET A 1 -46.67 -33.96 -42.42
CA MET A 1 -45.26 -33.55 -42.37
C MET A 1 -45.18 -32.12 -41.84
N GLY A 2 -44.80 -31.94 -40.57
CA GLY A 2 -44.50 -30.61 -40.00
C GLY A 2 -43.03 -30.57 -39.62
N PHE A 3 -42.27 -29.63 -40.17
CA PHE A 3 -40.87 -29.41 -39.82
C PHE A 3 -40.79 -28.27 -38.80
N ALA A 4 -40.43 -28.58 -37.56
CA ALA A 4 -40.15 -27.58 -36.53
C ALA A 4 -38.73 -27.04 -36.76
N THR A 5 -38.62 -25.74 -37.02
CA THR A 5 -37.33 -25.05 -37.12
C THR A 5 -36.89 -24.63 -35.72
N VAL A 6 -35.81 -25.20 -35.20
CA VAL A 6 -35.20 -24.77 -33.95
C VAL A 6 -34.34 -23.54 -34.24
N VAL A 7 -34.71 -22.40 -33.66
CA VAL A 7 -33.88 -21.18 -33.67
C VAL A 7 -32.83 -21.31 -32.56
N TYR A 8 -31.56 -21.36 -32.93
CA TYR A 8 -30.45 -21.40 -31.99
C TYR A 8 -30.11 -19.97 -31.56
N LEU A 9 -30.48 -19.58 -30.32
CA LEU A 9 -30.04 -18.32 -29.74
C LEU A 9 -28.59 -18.49 -29.27
N ALA A 10 -27.65 -17.87 -29.97
CA ALA A 10 -26.26 -17.79 -29.53
C ALA A 10 -26.17 -16.85 -28.32
N PHE A 11 -25.93 -17.41 -27.13
CA PHE A 11 -25.61 -16.63 -25.94
C PHE A 11 -24.15 -16.17 -26.05
N PRO A 12 -23.86 -14.86 -26.10
CA PRO A 12 -22.48 -14.38 -26.09
C PRO A 12 -21.84 -14.77 -24.77
N THR A 13 -20.72 -15.49 -24.83
CA THR A 13 -19.88 -15.74 -23.68
C THR A 13 -19.33 -14.40 -23.19
N PRO A 14 -19.41 -14.08 -21.88
CA PRO A 14 -18.69 -12.94 -21.35
C PRO A 14 -17.20 -13.18 -21.59
N SER A 15 -16.62 -12.38 -22.47
CA SER A 15 -15.17 -12.29 -22.62
C SER A 15 -14.65 -11.77 -21.29
N HIS A 16 -13.98 -12.63 -20.53
CA HIS A 16 -13.09 -12.17 -19.47
C HIS A 16 -11.99 -11.39 -20.20
N ALA A 17 -12.12 -10.06 -20.21
CA ALA A 17 -11.02 -9.21 -20.54
C ALA A 17 -9.90 -9.57 -19.56
N ASP A 18 -8.74 -9.95 -20.08
CA ASP A 18 -7.53 -10.13 -19.29
C ASP A 18 -7.25 -8.82 -18.55
N GLU A 19 -7.67 -8.74 -17.28
CA GLU A 19 -7.22 -7.69 -16.36
C GLU A 19 -5.71 -7.88 -16.23
N LYS A 20 -4.96 -7.10 -17.02
CA LYS A 20 -3.51 -7.03 -16.87
C LYS A 20 -3.25 -6.66 -15.42
N PRO A 21 -2.45 -7.45 -14.67
CA PRO A 21 -2.11 -7.08 -13.31
C PRO A 21 -1.52 -5.67 -13.37
N GLU A 22 -2.09 -4.77 -12.56
CA GLU A 22 -1.61 -3.40 -12.46
C GLU A 22 -0.10 -3.50 -12.24
N SER A 23 0.68 -3.01 -13.20
CA SER A 23 2.14 -3.12 -13.19
C SER A 23 2.63 -2.70 -11.80
N GLU A 24 3.49 -3.50 -11.16
CA GLU A 24 4.01 -3.21 -9.81
C GLU A 24 4.65 -1.82 -9.80
N ARG A 25 3.90 -0.81 -9.33
CA ARG A 25 4.35 0.58 -9.28
C ARG A 25 4.99 0.83 -7.91
N TRP A 26 6.19 1.40 -7.93
CA TRP A 26 6.79 1.94 -6.72
C TRP A 26 5.91 3.02 -6.13
N VAL A 27 5.72 2.97 -4.80
CA VAL A 27 4.99 3.98 -4.02
C VAL A 27 5.90 4.58 -2.97
N SER A 28 5.78 5.90 -2.74
CA SER A 28 6.50 6.55 -1.63
C SER A 28 5.77 6.26 -0.33
N LEU A 29 6.47 5.65 0.63
CA LEU A 29 5.93 5.41 1.98
C LEU A 29 6.12 6.61 2.91
N PHE A 30 7.12 7.44 2.63
CA PHE A 30 7.40 8.65 3.39
C PHE A 30 6.91 9.88 2.63
N ASN A 31 6.31 10.82 3.34
CA ASN A 31 5.72 12.02 2.76
C ASN A 31 6.73 13.18 2.60
N GLY A 32 7.95 13.06 3.14
CA GLY A 32 8.99 14.07 3.07
C GLY A 32 8.82 15.24 4.06
N LYS A 33 7.87 15.17 4.99
CA LYS A 33 7.47 16.30 5.83
C LYS A 33 7.46 15.96 7.32
N ASP A 34 6.93 14.80 7.68
CA ASP A 34 6.69 14.42 9.07
C ASP A 34 6.48 12.90 9.20
N LEU A 35 6.17 12.45 10.41
CA LEU A 35 5.91 11.05 10.74
C LEU A 35 4.44 10.65 10.57
N GLU A 36 3.63 11.36 9.79
CA GLU A 36 2.24 10.97 9.56
C GLU A 36 2.16 9.55 8.97
N GLY A 37 1.40 8.66 9.64
CA GLY A 37 1.31 7.25 9.28
C GLY A 37 2.45 6.38 9.83
N TRP A 38 3.38 6.95 10.59
CA TRP A 38 4.50 6.26 11.23
C TRP A 38 4.39 6.34 12.75
N THR A 39 4.43 5.18 13.42
CA THR A 39 4.45 5.12 14.89
C THR A 39 5.76 4.51 15.39
N PRO A 40 6.56 5.23 16.18
CA PRO A 40 7.81 4.71 16.72
C PRO A 40 7.60 3.46 17.58
N LYS A 41 8.54 2.52 17.46
CA LYS A 41 8.67 1.42 18.41
C LYS A 41 10.14 1.19 18.75
N ILE A 42 10.50 1.50 19.99
CA ILE A 42 11.83 1.29 20.52
C ILE A 42 11.76 0.17 21.56
N THR A 43 12.71 -0.77 21.51
CA THR A 43 12.80 -1.86 22.50
C THR A 43 12.97 -1.28 23.90
N GLY A 44 12.17 -1.76 24.86
CA GLY A 44 12.17 -1.26 26.23
C GLY A 44 11.25 -0.06 26.49
N TYR A 45 10.69 0.57 25.46
CA TYR A 45 9.76 1.70 25.57
C TYR A 45 8.35 1.33 25.10
N GLU A 46 7.36 2.12 25.48
CA GLU A 46 5.98 1.95 25.05
C GLU A 46 5.83 2.15 23.53
N PHE A 47 4.75 1.63 22.96
CA PHE A 47 4.46 1.86 21.54
C PHE A 47 4.07 3.33 21.32
N GLY A 48 4.68 3.97 20.33
CA GLY A 48 4.52 5.40 20.07
C GLY A 48 5.43 6.30 20.92
N ASP A 49 6.13 5.77 21.91
CA ASP A 49 7.10 6.54 22.68
C ASP A 49 8.40 6.73 21.87
N ASN A 50 8.64 7.97 21.45
CA ASN A 50 9.85 8.37 20.74
C ASN A 50 10.95 8.79 21.71
N TYR A 51 11.38 7.85 22.55
CA TYR A 51 12.41 8.10 23.55
C TYR A 51 13.67 8.72 22.94
N GLY A 52 14.26 9.69 23.65
CA GLY A 52 15.48 10.39 23.21
C GLY A 52 15.31 11.22 21.93
N ASN A 53 14.07 11.43 21.46
CA ASN A 53 13.79 12.04 20.17
C ASN A 53 14.53 11.32 19.02
N THR A 54 14.49 9.98 19.06
CA THR A 54 15.28 9.11 18.19
C THR A 54 14.91 9.28 16.72
N PHE A 55 13.62 9.28 16.42
CA PHE A 55 13.09 9.50 15.08
C PHE A 55 12.66 10.96 14.92
N ARG A 56 13.20 11.66 13.93
CA ARG A 56 12.85 13.05 13.65
C ARG A 56 12.90 13.35 12.16
N VAL A 57 12.11 14.33 11.73
CA VAL A 57 12.16 14.81 10.34
C VAL A 57 12.80 16.18 10.30
N GLU A 58 13.90 16.29 9.56
CA GLU A 58 14.67 17.52 9.40
C GLU A 58 15.14 17.61 7.95
N ASP A 59 14.98 18.78 7.34
CA ASP A 59 15.34 19.03 5.93
C ASP A 59 14.67 18.06 4.94
N GLY A 60 13.46 17.59 5.29
CA GLY A 60 12.71 16.61 4.50
C GLY A 60 13.26 15.19 4.58
N LEU A 61 14.13 14.89 5.55
CA LEU A 61 14.72 13.58 5.78
C LEU A 61 14.26 12.99 7.11
N LEU A 62 13.80 11.74 7.08
CA LEU A 62 13.66 10.92 8.28
C LEU A 62 15.05 10.58 8.82
N LYS A 63 15.42 11.17 9.95
CA LYS A 63 16.70 10.95 10.65
C LYS A 63 16.48 10.04 11.86
N VAL A 64 17.44 9.15 12.08
CA VAL A 64 17.55 8.30 13.27
C VAL A 64 18.81 8.72 14.02
N ALA A 65 18.66 9.15 15.27
CA ALA A 65 19.77 9.65 16.07
C ALA A 65 19.69 9.14 17.50
N TYR A 66 20.85 8.86 18.10
CA TYR A 66 20.96 8.28 19.44
C TYR A 66 21.53 9.26 20.48
N GLU A 67 21.39 10.57 20.23
CA GLU A 67 21.94 11.62 21.10
C GLU A 67 21.30 11.67 22.50
N GLY A 68 20.09 11.12 22.65
CA GLY A 68 19.38 11.04 23.93
C GLY A 68 19.68 9.78 24.76
N TYR A 69 20.73 9.03 24.43
CA TYR A 69 21.15 7.82 25.15
C TYR A 69 22.53 8.04 25.80
N ASP A 70 22.67 7.63 27.06
CA ASP A 70 23.91 7.65 27.84
C ASP A 70 24.70 6.33 27.71
#